data_AF-A0A895XQ81-F1
#
_entry.id   AF-A0A895XQ81-F1
#
_cell.length_a   1.000
_cell.length_b   1.000
_cell.length_c   1.000
_cell.angle_alpha   90.00
_cell.angle_beta   90.00
_cell.angle_gamma   90.00
#
_symmetry.space_group_name_H-M   'P 1'
#
loop_
_entity.id
_entity.type
_entity.pdbx_description
1 polymer ?
#
loop_
_entity_poly.entity_id
_entity_poly.type
_entity_poly.pdbx_seq_one_letter_code
_entity_poly.pdbx_strand_id
1 'polypeptide(L)'
;MNLWDSIQVAIGIGCAAAFVLLVLAGLVFYIRDSLRRGGWRNELSEQAQRLPEFAAERGWRYLARDDRCIGIINVLRRSLDESTPPPPPPGPPHIARNAAEVHAAVRSGRAVYGTRFPCNPTTAAEHVMTFVENDQDFVLFQHRWNESTWTKDRADQWQFHWNEDPDKADYATTVALKLPRETPFVCVSKKGFGQKSALVDNNINLESHDFNRRYFVYFENRRFGYDIVNPSMIEWIDALDPEENDSFVVTGQWCFITIPDIMRAEEIEDHLHRLREFAAHIPDHVWSVDYGTER
;
A
#
# COMPACT_ATOMS: atom_id res chain seq x y z
N MET A 1 -44.27 -34.66 12.37
CA MET A 1 -43.04 -33.85 12.27
C MET A 1 -43.15 -32.77 13.32
N ASN A 2 -42.27 -32.77 14.32
CA ASN A 2 -42.39 -31.82 15.42
C ASN A 2 -41.91 -30.45 14.94
N LEU A 3 -42.43 -29.37 15.54
CA LEU A 3 -42.04 -27.99 15.21
C LEU A 3 -40.50 -27.80 15.20
N TRP A 4 -39.80 -28.54 16.06
CA TRP A 4 -38.34 -28.57 16.13
C TRP A 4 -37.66 -29.09 14.86
N ASP A 5 -38.19 -30.15 14.23
CA ASP A 5 -37.64 -30.71 12.99
C ASP A 5 -37.75 -29.72 11.84
N SER A 6 -38.89 -29.02 11.74
CA SER A 6 -39.11 -27.97 10.73
C SER A 6 -38.16 -26.79 10.90
N ILE A 7 -37.88 -26.39 12.14
CA ILE A 7 -36.92 -25.31 12.44
C ILE A 7 -35.50 -25.73 12.04
N GLN A 8 -35.07 -26.96 12.37
CA GLN A 8 -33.74 -27.44 11.99
C GLN A 8 -33.54 -27.51 10.46
N VAL A 9 -34.55 -27.97 9.72
CA VAL A 9 -34.52 -27.98 8.25
C VAL A 9 -34.43 -26.57 7.68
N ALA A 10 -35.22 -25.63 8.20
CA ALA A 10 -35.20 -24.23 7.74
C ALA A 10 -33.83 -23.57 8.00
N ILE A 11 -33.24 -23.79 9.17
CA ILE A 11 -31.88 -23.31 9.49
C ILE A 11 -30.85 -23.93 8.54
N GLY A 12 -30.93 -25.25 8.30
CA GLY A 12 -30.02 -25.95 7.39
C GLY A 12 -30.07 -25.40 5.96
N ILE A 13 -31.27 -25.15 5.43
CA ILE A 13 -31.46 -24.53 4.11
C ILE A 13 -30.89 -23.10 4.10
N GLY A 14 -31.15 -22.32 5.14
CA GLY A 14 -30.63 -20.96 5.27
C GLY A 14 -29.10 -20.92 5.28
N CYS A 15 -28.45 -21.80 6.06
CA CYS A 15 -26.99 -21.92 6.11
C CYS A 15 -26.40 -22.36 4.76
N ALA A 16 -27.02 -23.33 4.08
CA ALA A 16 -26.58 -23.78 2.77
C ALA A 16 -26.68 -22.67 1.72
N ALA A 17 -27.80 -21.93 1.70
CA ALA A 17 -27.98 -20.79 0.79
C ALA A 17 -26.95 -19.68 1.05
N ALA A 18 -26.72 -19.32 2.32
CA ALA A 18 -25.70 -18.35 2.70
C ALA A 18 -24.29 -18.80 2.27
N PHE A 19 -23.96 -20.08 2.45
CA PHE A 19 -22.69 -20.64 2.00
C PHE A 19 -22.52 -20.55 0.48
N VAL A 20 -23.54 -20.92 -0.29
CA VAL A 20 -23.51 -20.80 -1.75
C VAL A 20 -23.32 -19.35 -2.20
N LEU A 21 -24.02 -18.39 -1.57
CA LEU A 21 -23.85 -16.97 -1.87
C LEU A 21 -22.43 -16.48 -1.57
N LEU A 22 -21.81 -16.91 -0.47
CA LEU A 22 -20.43 -16.57 -0.13
C LEU A 22 -19.43 -17.15 -1.14
N VAL A 23 -19.63 -18.40 -1.59
CA VAL A 23 -18.79 -19.03 -2.62
C VAL A 23 -18.93 -18.29 -3.95
N LEU A 24 -20.15 -17.95 -4.36
CA LEU A 24 -20.39 -17.19 -5.59
C LEU A 24 -19.77 -15.80 -5.52
N ALA A 25 -19.91 -15.10 -4.39
CA ALA A 25 -19.26 -13.81 -4.18
C ALA A 25 -17.74 -13.94 -4.30
N GLY A 26 -17.13 -14.93 -3.61
CA GLY A 26 -15.70 -15.20 -3.70
C GLY A 26 -15.23 -15.52 -5.12
N LEU A 27 -16.01 -16.29 -5.88
CA LEU A 27 -15.71 -16.60 -7.28
C LEU A 27 -15.79 -15.36 -8.17
N VAL A 28 -16.76 -14.48 -7.96
CA VAL A 28 -16.87 -13.20 -8.69
C VAL A 28 -15.67 -12.31 -8.40
N PHE A 29 -15.24 -12.19 -7.14
CA PHE A 29 -14.03 -11.45 -6.79
C PHE A 29 -12.77 -12.05 -7.44
N TYR A 30 -12.62 -13.38 -7.39
CA TYR A 30 -11.50 -14.07 -8.02
C TYR A 30 -11.47 -13.88 -9.54
N ILE A 31 -12.62 -14.00 -10.21
CA ILE A 31 -12.73 -13.79 -11.65
C ILE A 31 -12.43 -12.33 -11.99
N ARG A 32 -12.96 -11.36 -11.24
CA ARG A 32 -12.69 -9.94 -11.47
C ARG A 32 -11.20 -9.63 -11.35
N ASP A 33 -10.54 -10.13 -10.31
CA ASP A 33 -9.11 -9.93 -10.13
C ASP A 33 -8.28 -10.62 -11.21
N SER A 34 -8.64 -11.85 -11.58
CA SER A 34 -7.98 -12.60 -12.67
C SER A 34 -8.14 -11.91 -14.03
N LEU A 35 -9.34 -11.41 -14.35
CA LEU A 35 -9.60 -10.66 -15.57
C LEU A 35 -8.83 -9.34 -15.59
N ARG A 36 -8.75 -8.65 -14.45
CA ARG A 36 -7.93 -7.44 -14.29
C ARG A 36 -6.45 -7.75 -14.61
N ARG A 37 -5.87 -8.78 -13.98
CA ARG A 37 -4.48 -9.20 -14.23
C ARG A 37 -4.26 -9.68 -15.68
N GLY A 38 -5.24 -10.35 -16.28
CA GLY A 38 -5.18 -10.81 -17.67
C GLY A 38 -5.13 -9.68 -18.70
N GLY A 39 -5.82 -8.56 -18.43
CA GLY A 39 -5.81 -7.37 -19.27
C GLY A 39 -4.47 -6.63 -19.25
N TRP A 40 -3.77 -6.67 -18.10
CA TRP A 40 -2.53 -5.93 -17.91
C TRP A 40 -1.41 -6.29 -18.88
N ARG A 41 -1.33 -7.50 -19.44
CA ARG A 41 -0.19 -7.86 -20.32
C ARG A 41 -0.08 -6.97 -21.57
N ASN A 42 -1.21 -6.78 -22.25
CA ASN A 42 -1.26 -5.94 -23.44
C ASN A 42 -1.07 -4.49 -23.04
N GLU A 43 -1.71 -4.10 -21.95
CA GLU A 43 -1.67 -2.72 -21.45
C GLU A 43 -0.28 -2.31 -20.96
N LEU A 44 0.42 -3.15 -20.19
CA LEU A 44 1.81 -2.94 -19.76
C LEU A 44 2.74 -2.75 -20.95
N SER A 45 2.57 -3.55 -22.01
CA SER A 45 3.38 -3.43 -23.22
C SER A 45 3.10 -2.13 -23.96
N GLU A 46 1.85 -1.69 -24.01
CA GLU A 46 1.44 -0.40 -24.57
C GLU A 46 1.98 0.77 -23.72
N GLN A 47 1.78 0.74 -22.42
CA GLN A 47 2.22 1.78 -21.48
C GLN A 47 3.75 1.88 -21.42
N ALA A 48 4.48 0.76 -21.56
CA ALA A 48 5.93 0.80 -21.67
C ALA A 48 6.46 1.60 -22.87
N GLN A 49 5.64 1.77 -23.92
CA GLN A 49 5.94 2.64 -25.07
C GLN A 49 5.44 4.06 -24.84
N ARG A 50 4.23 4.23 -24.30
CA ARG A 50 3.58 5.54 -24.11
C ARG A 50 4.18 6.37 -22.99
N LEU A 51 4.62 5.76 -21.89
CA LEU A 51 5.17 6.46 -20.72
C LEU A 51 6.46 7.25 -21.04
N PRO A 52 7.45 6.71 -21.78
CA PRO A 52 8.59 7.49 -22.24
C PRO A 52 8.19 8.71 -23.10
N GLU A 53 7.23 8.54 -24.02
CA GLU A 53 6.75 9.62 -24.90
C GLU A 53 6.05 10.70 -24.08
N PHE A 54 5.16 10.30 -23.17
CA PHE A 54 4.47 11.19 -22.24
C PHE A 54 5.44 12.04 -21.41
N ALA A 55 6.51 11.42 -20.89
CA ALA A 55 7.54 12.12 -20.13
C ALA A 55 8.33 13.10 -21.02
N ALA A 56 8.67 12.68 -22.25
CA ALA A 56 9.40 13.51 -23.20
C ALA A 56 8.60 14.77 -23.62
N GLU A 57 7.30 14.62 -23.87
CA GLU A 57 6.40 15.74 -24.22
C GLU A 57 6.36 16.83 -23.14
N ARG A 58 6.56 16.45 -21.88
CA ARG A 58 6.56 17.35 -20.72
C ARG A 58 7.95 17.81 -20.30
N GLY A 59 9.00 17.34 -20.97
CA GLY A 59 10.38 17.61 -20.59
C GLY A 59 10.77 16.98 -19.25
N TRP A 60 10.07 15.93 -18.81
CA TRP A 60 10.39 15.20 -17.60
C TRP A 60 11.53 14.22 -17.85
N ARG A 61 12.34 13.97 -16.83
CA ARG A 61 13.38 12.94 -16.91
C ARG A 61 12.74 11.58 -16.72
N TYR A 62 12.90 10.71 -17.70
CA TYR A 62 12.44 9.31 -17.66
C TYR A 62 13.61 8.34 -17.49
N LEU A 63 13.42 7.32 -16.66
CA LEU A 63 14.28 6.15 -16.53
C LEU A 63 13.40 4.89 -16.57
N ALA A 64 13.77 3.90 -17.38
CA ALA A 64 13.02 2.64 -17.43
C ALA A 64 12.98 1.93 -16.06
N ARG A 65 14.03 2.09 -15.25
CA ARG A 65 14.13 1.54 -13.89
C ARG A 65 15.08 2.36 -13.02
N ASP A 66 14.70 2.60 -11.77
CA ASP A 66 15.57 3.16 -10.72
C ASP A 66 15.14 2.69 -9.32
N ASP A 67 15.67 1.56 -8.88
CA ASP A 67 15.27 0.92 -7.62
C ASP A 67 15.58 1.77 -6.37
N ARG A 68 16.35 2.86 -6.49
CA ARG A 68 16.52 3.82 -5.38
C ARG A 68 15.21 4.50 -5.01
N CYS A 69 14.28 4.64 -5.95
CA CYS A 69 12.93 5.18 -5.72
C CYS A 69 12.11 4.29 -4.79
N ILE A 70 12.41 2.98 -4.70
CA ILE A 70 11.80 2.11 -3.70
C ILE A 70 12.10 2.61 -2.28
N GLY A 71 13.24 3.29 -2.06
CA GLY A 71 13.55 3.94 -0.79
C GLY A 71 12.51 4.98 -0.33
N ILE A 72 11.76 5.60 -1.25
CA ILE A 72 10.68 6.54 -0.94
C ILE A 72 9.53 5.81 -0.24
N ILE A 73 9.19 4.61 -0.73
CA ILE A 73 8.11 3.78 -0.21
C ILE A 73 8.59 2.74 0.82
N ASN A 74 9.91 2.64 1.04
CA ASN A 74 10.49 1.71 1.99
C ASN A 74 10.40 2.25 3.42
N VAL A 75 9.15 2.32 3.90
CA VAL A 75 8.82 2.74 5.25
C VAL A 75 9.39 1.77 6.30
N LEU A 76 9.62 0.52 5.93
CA LEU A 76 10.05 -0.56 6.84
C LEU A 76 11.55 -0.54 7.16
N ARG A 77 12.41 -0.23 6.19
CA ARG A 77 13.87 -0.32 6.40
C ARG A 77 14.40 0.74 7.36
N ARG A 78 13.75 1.89 7.44
CA ARG A 78 14.21 3.02 8.27
C ARG A 78 14.17 2.73 9.78
N SER A 79 13.41 1.73 10.25
CA SER A 79 13.36 1.36 11.68
C SER A 79 14.37 0.28 12.10
N LEU A 80 15.09 -0.34 11.14
CA LEU A 80 15.93 -1.52 11.40
C LEU A 80 17.44 -1.22 11.37
N ASP A 81 17.88 -0.18 10.67
CA ASP A 81 19.31 0.13 10.47
C ASP A 81 20.04 0.65 11.74
N GLU A 82 19.36 0.89 12.86
CA GLU A 82 19.98 1.48 14.06
C GLU A 82 20.42 0.50 15.18
N SER A 83 20.15 -0.82 15.13
CA SER A 83 20.49 -1.67 16.30
C SER A 83 20.73 -3.18 16.13
N THR A 84 20.73 -3.77 14.93
CA THR A 84 20.86 -5.26 14.83
C THR A 84 22.19 -5.76 14.21
N PRO A 85 22.96 -6.63 14.92
CA PRO A 85 24.14 -7.30 14.36
C PRO A 85 23.75 -8.43 13.37
N PRO A 86 24.67 -8.85 12.47
CA PRO A 86 24.38 -9.88 11.46
C PRO A 86 24.08 -11.26 12.10
N PRO A 87 23.14 -12.03 11.55
CA PRO A 87 22.65 -13.25 12.20
C PRO A 87 23.59 -14.47 12.06
N PRO A 88 23.63 -15.38 13.07
CA PRO A 88 24.34 -16.66 13.01
C PRO A 88 23.63 -17.70 12.09
N PRO A 89 24.31 -18.79 11.68
CA PRO A 89 23.74 -19.78 10.76
C PRO A 89 22.59 -20.61 11.38
N PRO A 90 21.59 -21.05 10.59
CA PRO A 90 20.31 -21.54 11.13
C PRO A 90 20.30 -23.04 11.46
N GLY A 91 19.62 -23.39 12.56
CA GLY A 91 19.06 -24.72 12.85
C GLY A 91 17.58 -24.86 12.42
N PRO A 92 16.94 -26.03 12.60
CA PRO A 92 15.63 -26.39 12.02
C PRO A 92 14.43 -25.82 12.84
N PRO A 93 13.19 -25.81 12.31
CA PRO A 93 12.55 -24.66 11.68
C PRO A 93 11.42 -24.06 12.55
N HIS A 94 11.49 -22.76 12.83
CA HIS A 94 10.31 -21.97 13.18
C HIS A 94 10.46 -20.56 12.62
N ILE A 95 9.57 -20.18 11.68
CA ILE A 95 8.91 -18.87 11.47
C ILE A 95 9.79 -17.58 11.39
N ALA A 96 11.08 -17.63 11.73
CA ALA A 96 11.83 -16.49 12.23
C ALA A 96 12.63 -15.72 11.18
N ARG A 97 12.54 -16.08 9.90
CA ARG A 97 13.35 -15.38 8.87
C ARG A 97 12.87 -13.95 8.62
N ASN A 98 11.57 -13.69 8.79
CA ASN A 98 10.97 -12.35 8.72
C ASN A 98 10.17 -12.00 9.98
N ALA A 99 10.02 -12.89 10.96
CA ALA A 99 9.14 -12.61 12.10
C ALA A 99 9.65 -11.43 12.94
N ALA A 100 10.95 -11.23 13.10
CA ALA A 100 11.46 -10.07 13.85
C ALA A 100 11.20 -8.75 13.11
N GLU A 101 11.45 -8.71 11.79
CA GLU A 101 11.20 -7.55 10.93
C GLU A 101 9.70 -7.26 10.79
N VAL A 102 8.88 -8.28 10.55
CA VAL A 102 7.42 -8.21 10.51
C VAL A 102 6.87 -7.87 11.90
N HIS A 103 7.39 -8.41 13.00
CA HIS A 103 6.95 -8.04 14.37
C HIS A 103 7.42 -6.63 14.76
N ALA A 104 8.57 -6.15 14.31
CA ALA A 104 9.01 -4.77 14.51
C ALA A 104 8.18 -3.81 13.66
N ALA A 105 7.95 -4.14 12.39
CA ALA A 105 7.08 -3.42 11.47
C ALA A 105 5.62 -3.37 11.98
N VAL A 106 5.09 -4.50 12.45
CA VAL A 106 3.74 -4.62 13.03
C VAL A 106 3.64 -3.83 14.33
N ARG A 107 4.68 -3.82 15.17
CA ARG A 107 4.74 -2.97 16.38
C ARG A 107 4.86 -1.48 16.05
N SER A 108 5.59 -1.13 15.00
CA SER A 108 5.77 0.25 14.53
C SER A 108 4.61 0.75 13.66
N GLY A 109 3.58 -0.06 13.42
CA GLY A 109 2.46 0.19 12.50
C GLY A 109 2.81 0.56 11.04
N ARG A 110 4.09 0.72 10.70
CA ARG A 110 4.59 0.89 9.32
C ARG A 110 4.37 -0.36 8.47
N ALA A 111 4.17 -1.53 9.10
CA ALA A 111 3.69 -2.74 8.42
C ALA A 111 2.36 -2.52 7.69
N VAL A 112 1.56 -1.52 8.04
CA VAL A 112 0.29 -1.23 7.36
C VAL A 112 0.50 -0.96 5.87
N TYR A 113 1.41 -0.04 5.57
CA TYR A 113 1.77 0.26 4.20
C TYR A 113 2.68 -0.84 3.62
N GLY A 114 3.66 -1.31 4.40
CA GLY A 114 4.60 -2.33 3.95
C GLY A 114 4.02 -3.74 3.74
N THR A 115 2.85 -4.08 4.29
CA THR A 115 2.16 -5.36 3.99
C THR A 115 1.34 -5.27 2.71
N ARG A 116 0.89 -4.07 2.34
CA ARG A 116 0.16 -3.82 1.09
C ARG A 116 1.10 -3.61 -0.09
N PHE A 117 2.22 -2.95 0.15
CA PHE A 117 3.29 -2.76 -0.82
C PHE A 117 4.57 -3.36 -0.24
N PRO A 118 4.68 -4.71 -0.24
CA PRO A 118 5.86 -5.36 0.28
C PRO A 118 7.09 -4.89 -0.49
N CYS A 119 7.98 -4.19 0.21
CA CYS A 119 9.35 -3.98 -0.24
C CYS A 119 10.06 -5.33 -0.07
N ASN A 120 9.97 -6.16 -1.09
CA ASN A 120 10.56 -7.48 -1.10
C ASN A 120 11.73 -7.55 -2.09
N PRO A 121 12.53 -8.63 -2.12
CA PRO A 121 13.66 -8.73 -3.03
C PRO A 121 13.30 -8.69 -4.53
N THR A 122 12.04 -8.95 -4.89
CA THR A 122 11.55 -8.86 -6.29
C THR A 122 11.03 -7.47 -6.66
N THR A 123 10.95 -6.57 -5.67
CA THR A 123 10.48 -5.20 -5.85
C THR A 123 11.36 -4.43 -6.83
N ALA A 124 10.72 -3.78 -7.81
CA ALA A 124 11.37 -2.89 -8.75
C ALA A 124 10.58 -1.58 -8.87
N ALA A 125 11.30 -0.48 -9.08
CA ALA A 125 10.72 0.80 -9.48
C ALA A 125 10.94 0.99 -10.98
N GLU A 126 9.88 0.80 -11.75
CA GLU A 126 9.85 0.87 -13.20
C GLU A 126 9.21 2.19 -13.66
N HIS A 127 9.47 2.60 -14.90
CA HIS A 127 8.89 3.81 -15.51
C HIS A 127 9.05 5.06 -14.64
N VAL A 128 10.25 5.26 -14.09
CA VAL A 128 10.54 6.33 -13.15
C VAL A 128 10.60 7.67 -13.90
N MET A 129 9.76 8.60 -13.48
CA MET A 129 9.72 9.98 -13.98
C MET A 129 10.09 10.93 -12.84
N THR A 130 10.95 11.89 -13.12
CA THR A 130 11.33 12.95 -12.16
C THR A 130 11.26 14.31 -12.82
N PHE A 131 10.70 15.29 -12.12
CA PHE A 131 10.58 16.66 -12.63
C PHE A 131 10.47 17.66 -11.47
N VAL A 132 10.60 18.94 -11.81
CA VAL A 132 10.41 20.05 -10.87
C VAL A 132 9.29 20.92 -11.40
N GLU A 133 8.34 21.25 -10.54
CA GLU A 133 7.23 22.16 -10.84
C GLU A 133 6.99 23.05 -9.63
N ASN A 134 6.89 24.37 -9.84
CA ASN A 134 6.71 25.36 -8.77
C ASN A 134 7.72 25.22 -7.61
N ASP A 135 8.99 25.00 -7.93
CA ASP A 135 10.09 24.74 -6.98
C ASP A 135 9.91 23.49 -6.09
N GLN A 136 9.03 22.56 -6.48
CA GLN A 136 8.81 21.29 -5.80
C GLN A 136 9.35 20.12 -6.64
N ASP A 137 10.13 19.25 -6.00
CA ASP A 137 10.64 18.03 -6.62
C ASP A 137 9.53 16.96 -6.63
N PHE A 138 9.25 16.40 -7.80
CA PHE A 138 8.32 15.28 -7.98
C PHE A 138 9.04 14.02 -8.46
N VAL A 139 8.57 12.88 -7.99
CA VAL A 139 8.97 11.55 -8.45
C VAL A 139 7.72 10.70 -8.67
N LEU A 140 7.61 10.08 -9.83
CA LEU A 140 6.56 9.14 -10.17
C LEU A 140 7.21 7.82 -10.59
N PHE A 141 6.68 6.69 -10.16
CA PHE A 141 7.15 5.38 -10.62
C PHE A 141 6.09 4.30 -10.47
N GLN A 142 6.25 3.23 -11.25
CA GLN A 142 5.47 2.01 -11.12
C GLN A 142 6.24 1.06 -10.21
N HIS A 143 5.66 0.75 -9.07
CA HIS A 143 6.10 -0.32 -8.20
C HIS A 143 5.64 -1.66 -8.78
N ARG A 144 6.57 -2.58 -9.02
CA ARG A 144 6.25 -3.98 -9.35
C ARG A 144 6.79 -4.87 -8.26
N TRP A 145 5.99 -5.80 -7.76
CA TRP A 145 6.45 -6.84 -6.84
C TRP A 145 5.74 -8.16 -7.14
N ASN A 146 6.36 -9.26 -6.75
CA ASN A 146 5.73 -10.56 -6.90
C ASN A 146 5.28 -11.12 -5.55
N GLU A 147 4.17 -11.85 -5.57
CA GLU A 147 3.68 -12.58 -4.41
C GLU A 147 4.67 -13.69 -4.01
N SER A 148 4.83 -13.91 -2.70
CA SER A 148 5.54 -15.08 -2.20
C SER A 148 4.60 -16.27 -2.06
N THR A 149 5.09 -17.47 -2.37
CA THR A 149 4.36 -18.71 -2.11
C THR A 149 5.14 -19.60 -1.15
N TRP A 150 4.39 -20.30 -0.30
CA TRP A 150 4.94 -21.38 0.53
C TRP A 150 4.63 -22.71 -0.16
N THR A 151 5.66 -23.46 -0.49
CA THR A 151 5.49 -24.80 -1.07
C THR A 151 6.21 -25.83 -0.22
N LYS A 152 5.63 -27.02 -0.12
CA LYS A 152 6.30 -28.17 0.49
C LYS A 152 7.25 -28.78 -0.52
N ASP A 153 8.49 -29.00 -0.12
CA ASP A 153 9.46 -29.75 -0.92
C ASP A 153 9.17 -31.26 -0.86
N ARG A 154 10.01 -32.06 -1.54
CA ARG A 154 9.88 -33.53 -1.56
C ARG A 154 10.07 -34.18 -0.18
N ALA A 155 10.64 -33.47 0.78
CA ALA A 155 10.84 -33.92 2.16
C ALA A 155 9.74 -33.41 3.11
N ASP A 156 8.64 -32.87 2.57
CA ASP A 156 7.53 -32.25 3.30
C ASP A 156 7.94 -31.01 4.12
N GLN A 157 9.08 -30.40 3.80
CA GLN A 157 9.53 -29.17 4.45
C GLN A 157 8.97 -27.95 3.73
N TRP A 158 8.47 -27.00 4.50
CA TRP A 158 8.01 -25.73 3.98
C TRP A 158 9.18 -24.88 3.50
N GLN A 159 9.20 -24.58 2.21
CA GLN A 159 10.12 -23.66 1.60
C GLN A 159 9.38 -22.41 1.13
N PHE A 160 10.03 -21.27 1.37
CA PHE A 160 9.55 -19.97 0.95
C PHE A 160 10.14 -19.65 -0.41
N HIS A 161 9.28 -19.38 -1.39
CA HIS A 161 9.69 -19.02 -2.73
C HIS A 161 9.07 -17.69 -3.12
N TRP A 162 9.92 -16.76 -3.56
CA TRP A 162 9.44 -15.63 -4.35
C TRP A 162 9.01 -16.17 -5.70
N ASN A 163 7.80 -15.83 -6.11
CA ASN A 163 7.39 -16.10 -7.46
C ASN A 163 8.12 -15.11 -8.36
N GLU A 164 8.96 -15.55 -9.29
CA GLU A 164 9.62 -14.63 -10.23
C GLU A 164 8.82 -14.43 -11.51
N ASP A 165 7.65 -15.08 -11.61
CA ASP A 165 6.77 -15.00 -12.76
C ASP A 165 6.25 -13.56 -12.95
N PRO A 166 6.69 -12.83 -13.99
CA PRO A 166 6.24 -11.47 -14.24
C PRO A 166 4.73 -11.40 -14.53
N ASP A 167 4.12 -12.53 -14.92
CA ASP A 167 2.68 -12.62 -15.15
C ASP A 167 1.85 -12.69 -13.87
N LYS A 168 2.53 -12.86 -12.73
CA LYS A 168 1.92 -12.89 -11.40
C LYS A 168 2.46 -11.75 -10.53
N ALA A 169 3.08 -10.77 -11.16
CA ALA A 169 3.45 -9.53 -10.51
C ALA A 169 2.20 -8.71 -10.20
N ASP A 170 2.20 -8.10 -9.04
CA ASP A 170 1.30 -7.01 -8.71
C ASP A 170 2.00 -5.69 -9.02
N TYR A 171 1.17 -4.68 -9.28
CA TYR A 171 1.62 -3.35 -9.66
C TYR A 171 0.95 -2.30 -8.79
N ALA A 172 1.69 -1.22 -8.55
CA ALA A 172 1.14 -0.01 -7.99
C ALA A 172 1.79 1.22 -8.61
N THR A 173 1.02 2.27 -8.78
CA THR A 173 1.52 3.58 -9.20
C THR A 173 1.76 4.44 -7.98
N THR A 174 2.96 5.00 -7.85
CA THR A 174 3.30 5.96 -6.79
C THR A 174 3.63 7.31 -7.40
N VAL A 175 2.86 8.34 -7.03
CA VAL A 175 3.20 9.75 -7.25
C VAL A 175 3.69 10.34 -5.93
N ALA A 176 4.87 10.96 -5.93
CA ALA A 176 5.52 11.50 -4.75
C ALA A 176 5.97 12.95 -4.96
N LEU A 177 5.79 13.76 -3.93
CA LEU A 177 6.21 15.14 -3.81
C LEU A 177 7.17 15.26 -2.63
N LYS A 178 8.28 15.95 -2.84
CA LYS A 178 9.26 16.17 -1.79
C LYS A 178 8.81 17.30 -0.86
N LEU A 179 8.85 17.03 0.43
CA LEU A 179 8.46 17.96 1.48
C LEU A 179 9.62 18.90 1.86
N PRO A 180 9.31 20.08 2.45
CA PRO A 180 10.33 21.01 2.90
C PRO A 180 11.22 20.48 4.03
N ARG A 181 10.71 19.53 4.84
CA ARG A 181 11.40 18.94 6.00
C ARG A 181 11.07 17.46 6.14
N GLU A 182 11.87 16.76 6.93
CA GLU A 182 11.59 15.38 7.32
C GLU A 182 10.43 15.30 8.32
N THR A 183 9.60 14.27 8.18
CA THR A 183 8.39 14.05 8.97
C THR A 183 8.30 12.64 9.54
N PRO A 184 7.63 12.47 10.69
CA PRO A 184 7.18 11.15 11.16
C PRO A 184 6.23 10.49 10.16
N PHE A 185 6.08 9.17 10.24
CA PHE A 185 5.17 8.43 9.37
C PHE A 185 3.69 8.68 9.70
N VAL A 186 2.90 9.00 8.67
CA VAL A 186 1.44 9.07 8.67
C VAL A 186 0.93 8.35 7.44
N CYS A 187 -0.10 7.52 7.61
CA CYS A 187 -0.77 6.84 6.50
C CYS A 187 -2.28 6.88 6.70
N VAL A 188 -3.00 7.27 5.66
CA VAL A 188 -4.45 7.17 5.55
C VAL A 188 -4.78 6.31 4.34
N SER A 189 -5.65 5.33 4.51
CA SER A 189 -6.09 4.52 3.37
C SER A 189 -7.48 3.95 3.58
N LYS A 190 -8.25 3.81 2.48
CA LYS A 190 -9.59 3.22 2.54
C LYS A 190 -9.53 1.76 2.99
N LYS A 191 -10.50 1.35 3.81
CA LYS A 191 -10.65 -0.04 4.24
C LYS A 191 -11.23 -0.85 3.08
N GLY A 192 -10.56 -1.93 2.68
CA GLY A 192 -11.13 -2.91 1.75
C GLY A 192 -12.08 -3.89 2.45
N PHE A 193 -13.00 -4.48 1.69
CA PHE A 193 -13.92 -5.48 2.23
C PHE A 193 -13.18 -6.71 2.80
N GLY A 194 -13.46 -7.09 4.04
CA GLY A 194 -12.90 -8.30 4.66
C GLY A 194 -11.43 -8.19 5.10
N GLN A 195 -10.81 -7.00 5.03
CA GLN A 195 -9.45 -6.81 5.54
C GLN A 195 -9.42 -6.88 7.08
N LYS A 196 -9.20 -8.08 7.61
CA LYS A 196 -8.64 -8.28 8.96
C LYS A 196 -7.14 -7.98 8.90
N SER A 197 -6.84 -6.71 8.76
CA SER A 197 -5.54 -6.16 9.07
C SER A 197 -4.99 -6.68 10.41
N ALA A 198 -3.69 -6.99 10.52
CA ALA A 198 -2.93 -6.68 11.73
C ALA A 198 -3.06 -5.18 12.13
N LEU A 199 -3.67 -4.36 11.25
CA LEU A 199 -4.19 -2.98 11.44
C LEU A 199 -5.05 -2.74 12.68
N VAL A 200 -5.85 -3.70 13.15
CA VAL A 200 -6.92 -3.39 14.13
C VAL A 200 -6.35 -2.84 15.44
N ASP A 201 -5.17 -3.31 15.87
CA ASP A 201 -4.62 -2.97 17.17
C ASP A 201 -3.90 -1.61 17.19
N ASN A 202 -3.52 -1.08 16.03
CA ASN A 202 -2.78 0.19 15.90
C ASN A 202 -3.56 1.29 15.14
N ASN A 203 -4.81 1.01 14.73
CA ASN A 203 -5.65 2.01 14.09
C ASN A 203 -5.98 3.14 15.09
N ILE A 204 -5.73 4.38 14.68
CA ILE A 204 -6.04 5.54 15.51
C ILE A 204 -7.45 5.99 15.20
N ASN A 205 -8.28 6.11 16.24
CA ASN A 205 -9.61 6.68 16.10
C ASN A 205 -9.51 8.21 16.15
N LEU A 206 -9.92 8.85 15.06
CA LEU A 206 -10.15 10.28 14.98
C LEU A 206 -11.52 10.63 15.60
N GLU A 207 -11.85 11.91 15.68
CA GLU A 207 -13.16 12.35 16.20
C GLU A 207 -14.31 11.99 15.25
N SER A 208 -14.04 11.89 13.94
CA SER A 208 -15.03 11.49 12.94
C SER A 208 -15.24 9.97 12.93
N HIS A 209 -16.35 9.51 13.50
CA HIS A 209 -16.72 8.10 13.54
C HIS A 209 -16.97 7.51 12.14
N ASP A 210 -17.59 8.28 11.24
CA ASP A 210 -17.84 7.83 9.87
C ASP A 210 -16.54 7.65 9.09
N PHE A 211 -15.58 8.55 9.28
CA PHE A 211 -14.24 8.43 8.70
C PHE A 211 -13.52 7.18 9.23
N ASN A 212 -13.49 6.99 10.55
CA ASN A 212 -12.86 5.81 11.17
C ASN A 212 -13.49 4.48 10.72
N ARG A 213 -14.77 4.49 10.29
CA ARG A 213 -15.43 3.31 9.71
C ARG A 213 -14.90 3.00 8.31
N ARG A 214 -14.65 4.02 7.49
CA ARG A 214 -14.27 3.91 6.07
C ARG A 214 -12.77 3.84 5.83
N TYR A 215 -11.96 4.40 6.72
CA TYR A 215 -10.51 4.54 6.54
C TYR A 215 -9.71 3.93 7.69
N PHE A 216 -8.57 3.36 7.35
CA PHE A 216 -7.49 3.07 8.27
C PHE A 216 -6.60 4.30 8.38
N VAL A 217 -6.27 4.65 9.63
CA VAL A 217 -5.43 5.80 9.96
C VAL A 217 -4.33 5.34 10.90
N TYR A 218 -3.09 5.60 10.53
CA TYR A 218 -1.94 5.25 11.34
C TYR A 218 -0.98 6.43 11.45
N PHE A 219 -0.50 6.68 12.68
CA PHE A 219 0.52 7.70 12.99
C PHE A 219 1.62 7.07 13.83
N GLU A 220 2.87 7.36 13.47
CA GLU A 220 4.02 7.08 14.32
C GLU A 220 4.09 8.07 15.49
N ASN A 221 3.90 9.37 15.19
CA ASN A 221 3.79 10.43 16.19
C ASN A 221 2.36 10.97 16.22
N ARG A 222 1.67 10.81 17.36
CA ARG A 222 0.26 11.22 17.50
C ARG A 222 0.04 12.71 17.28
N ARG A 223 0.93 13.55 17.81
CA ARG A 223 0.79 15.01 17.68
C ARG A 223 0.89 15.42 16.21
N PHE A 224 1.92 14.93 15.53
CA PHE A 224 2.09 15.13 14.08
C PHE A 224 0.89 14.61 13.28
N GLY A 225 0.43 13.41 13.61
CA GLY A 225 -0.72 12.79 12.96
C GLY A 225 -2.01 13.59 13.07
N TYR A 226 -2.32 14.14 14.25
CA TYR A 226 -3.49 15.01 14.44
C TYR A 226 -3.36 16.37 13.75
N ASP A 227 -2.14 16.91 13.67
CA ASP A 227 -1.89 18.17 12.96
C ASP A 227 -2.04 17.98 11.42
N ILE A 228 -1.61 16.83 10.88
CA ILE A 228 -1.78 16.48 9.45
C ILE A 228 -3.23 16.10 9.13
N VAL A 229 -3.80 15.13 9.86
CA VAL A 229 -5.15 14.59 9.60
C VAL A 229 -6.18 15.41 10.39
N ASN A 230 -6.25 16.68 10.02
CA ASN A 230 -7.18 17.66 10.57
C ASN A 230 -8.57 17.56 9.89
N PRO A 231 -9.60 18.30 10.36
CA PRO A 231 -10.94 18.24 9.78
C PRO A 231 -11.01 18.53 8.28
N SER A 232 -10.21 19.49 7.77
CA SER A 232 -10.19 19.81 6.34
C SER A 232 -9.64 18.66 5.50
N MET A 233 -8.59 17.98 5.98
CA MET A 233 -8.04 16.78 5.35
C MET A 233 -9.07 15.64 5.33
N ILE A 234 -9.76 15.43 6.47
CA ILE A 234 -10.81 14.40 6.60
C ILE A 234 -11.93 14.66 5.58
N GLU A 235 -12.45 15.88 5.53
CA GLU A 235 -13.50 16.27 4.60
C GLU A 235 -13.09 16.09 3.14
N TRP A 236 -11.85 16.47 2.79
CA TRP A 236 -11.33 16.29 1.44
C TRP A 236 -11.19 14.81 1.07
N ILE A 237 -10.62 13.96 1.94
CA ILE A 237 -10.52 12.52 1.68
C ILE A 237 -11.91 11.87 1.58
N ASP A 238 -12.85 12.27 2.44
CA ASP A 238 -14.23 11.75 2.40
C ASP A 238 -14.94 12.14 1.10
N ALA A 239 -14.70 13.36 0.60
CA ALA A 239 -15.26 13.86 -0.66
C ALA A 239 -14.61 13.25 -1.89
N LEU A 240 -13.29 13.01 -1.85
CA LEU A 240 -12.55 12.32 -2.90
C LEU A 240 -13.04 10.89 -3.08
N ASP A 241 -13.42 10.23 -1.97
CA ASP A 241 -13.84 8.83 -1.90
C ASP A 241 -12.93 7.90 -2.71
N PRO A 242 -11.62 7.83 -2.37
CA PRO A 242 -10.62 7.13 -3.16
C PRO A 242 -10.94 5.64 -3.31
N GLU A 243 -10.30 4.94 -4.24
CA GLU A 243 -10.55 3.52 -4.44
C GLU A 243 -10.05 2.68 -3.26
N GLU A 244 -10.50 1.43 -3.16
CA GLU A 244 -10.00 0.53 -2.12
C GLU A 244 -8.49 0.33 -2.25
N ASN A 245 -7.77 0.51 -1.12
CA ASN A 245 -6.32 0.40 -0.98
C ASN A 245 -5.48 1.56 -1.53
N ASP A 246 -6.09 2.61 -2.10
CA ASP A 246 -5.41 3.88 -2.31
C ASP A 246 -4.87 4.38 -0.97
N SER A 247 -3.59 4.74 -0.96
CA SER A 247 -2.88 5.09 0.27
C SER A 247 -2.25 6.46 0.16
N PHE A 248 -2.57 7.33 1.11
CA PHE A 248 -2.04 8.68 1.26
C PHE A 248 -1.02 8.66 2.40
N VAL A 249 0.23 8.98 2.09
CA VAL A 249 1.33 8.77 3.01
C VAL A 249 2.19 10.02 3.12
N VAL A 250 2.59 10.33 4.34
CA VAL A 250 3.59 11.36 4.66
C VAL A 250 4.67 10.68 5.50
N THR A 251 5.93 10.73 5.05
CA THR A 251 7.04 10.14 5.79
C THR A 251 8.38 10.64 5.30
N GLY A 252 9.31 10.86 6.24
CA GLY A 252 10.61 11.42 5.90
C GLY A 252 10.43 12.70 5.11
N GLN A 253 11.14 12.84 4.01
CA GLN A 253 11.02 14.04 3.18
C GLN A 253 9.99 13.90 2.05
N TRP A 254 9.03 12.98 2.15
CA TRP A 254 8.10 12.69 1.06
C TRP A 254 6.65 12.67 1.51
N CYS A 255 5.79 13.17 0.64
CA CYS A 255 4.35 12.98 0.64
C CYS A 255 4.00 12.26 -0.65
N PHE A 256 3.23 11.18 -0.59
CA PHE A 256 2.92 10.40 -1.78
C PHE A 256 1.57 9.71 -1.71
N ILE A 257 1.03 9.42 -2.90
CA ILE A 257 -0.15 8.58 -3.08
C ILE A 257 0.31 7.30 -3.76
N THR A 258 -0.18 6.15 -3.30
CA THR A 258 0.04 4.85 -3.95
C THR A 258 -1.29 4.20 -4.29
N ILE A 259 -1.42 3.79 -5.55
CA ILE A 259 -2.64 3.25 -6.15
C ILE A 259 -2.32 1.84 -6.66
N PRO A 260 -3.04 0.78 -6.24
CA PRO A 260 -2.75 -0.62 -6.58
C PRO A 260 -3.19 -1.00 -8.01
N ASP A 261 -2.57 -0.35 -8.99
CA ASP A 261 -2.77 -0.62 -10.41
C ASP A 261 -1.51 -0.30 -11.21
N ILE A 262 -1.47 -0.75 -12.46
CA ILE A 262 -0.42 -0.37 -13.40
C ILE A 262 -0.49 1.13 -13.71
N MET A 263 0.64 1.71 -14.10
CA MET A 263 0.73 3.12 -14.47
C MET A 263 0.25 3.33 -15.89
N ARG A 264 -0.74 4.22 -16.06
CA ARG A 264 -1.24 4.64 -17.37
C ARG A 264 -0.93 6.11 -17.62
N ALA A 265 -0.40 6.42 -18.79
CA ALA A 265 -0.05 7.79 -19.17
C ALA A 265 -1.25 8.76 -19.03
N GLU A 266 -2.45 8.31 -19.40
CA GLU A 266 -3.70 9.07 -19.32
C GLU A 266 -4.15 9.40 -17.89
N GLU A 267 -3.72 8.64 -16.87
CA GLU A 267 -4.14 8.81 -15.47
C GLU A 267 -3.12 9.62 -14.66
N ILE A 268 -1.91 9.85 -15.19
CA ILE A 268 -0.81 10.49 -14.44
C ILE A 268 -1.19 11.89 -13.97
N GLU A 269 -1.82 12.69 -14.83
CA GLU A 269 -2.18 14.08 -14.46
C GLU A 269 -3.21 14.11 -13.33
N ASP A 270 -4.19 13.21 -13.36
CA ASP A 270 -5.18 13.08 -12.31
C ASP A 270 -4.52 12.65 -10.99
N HIS A 271 -3.56 11.72 -11.03
CA HIS A 271 -2.80 11.30 -9.85
C HIS A 271 -1.96 12.43 -9.28
N LEU A 272 -1.27 13.20 -10.13
CA LEU A 272 -0.51 14.36 -9.71
C LEU A 272 -1.40 15.47 -9.16
N HIS A 273 -2.58 15.69 -9.74
CA HIS A 273 -3.55 16.64 -9.22
C HIS A 273 -4.00 16.24 -7.81
N ARG A 274 -4.39 14.98 -7.59
CA ARG A 274 -4.73 14.47 -6.25
C ARG A 274 -3.58 14.62 -5.25
N LEU A 275 -2.34 14.37 -5.67
CA LEU A 275 -1.17 14.54 -4.81
C LEU A 275 -0.96 16.00 -4.40
N ARG A 276 -1.12 16.93 -5.35
CA ARG A 276 -1.02 18.37 -5.05
C ARG A 276 -2.12 18.80 -4.09
N GLU A 277 -3.36 18.36 -4.30
CA GLU A 277 -4.45 18.63 -3.38
C GLU A 277 -4.18 18.04 -1.98
N PHE A 278 -3.71 16.80 -1.91
CA PHE A 278 -3.32 16.18 -0.64
C PHE A 278 -2.25 16.99 0.09
N ALA A 279 -1.19 17.38 -0.62
CA ALA A 279 -0.11 18.19 -0.06
C ALA A 279 -0.59 19.58 0.37
N ALA A 280 -1.54 20.20 -0.35
CA ALA A 280 -2.10 21.51 -0.03
C ALA A 280 -2.95 21.50 1.26
N HIS A 281 -3.47 20.34 1.66
CA HIS A 281 -4.20 20.19 2.93
C HIS A 281 -3.27 20.00 4.14
N ILE A 282 -1.96 19.86 3.94
CA ILE A 282 -0.98 19.80 5.03
C ILE A 282 -0.78 21.21 5.59
N PRO A 283 -1.12 21.48 6.88
CA PRO A 283 -1.03 22.84 7.41
C PRO A 283 0.42 23.36 7.52
N ASP A 284 0.63 24.65 7.19
CA ASP A 284 1.95 25.28 7.23
C ASP A 284 2.65 25.19 8.60
N HIS A 285 1.89 25.22 9.69
CA HIS A 285 2.46 25.17 11.05
C HIS A 285 3.22 23.88 11.33
N VAL A 286 2.89 22.78 10.64
CA VAL A 286 3.59 21.50 10.75
C VAL A 286 5.07 21.62 10.42
N TRP A 287 5.44 22.55 9.54
CA TRP A 287 6.85 22.76 9.16
C TRP A 287 7.67 23.53 10.21
N SER A 288 6.98 24.21 11.13
CA SER A 288 7.57 25.01 12.21
C SER A 288 7.74 24.25 13.53
N VAL A 289 7.02 23.15 13.70
CA VAL A 289 7.05 22.33 14.92
C VAL A 289 8.11 21.25 14.77
N ASP A 290 8.91 21.06 15.82
CA ASP A 290 9.80 19.89 15.92
C ASP A 290 9.01 18.73 16.54
N TYR A 291 8.78 17.68 15.74
CA TYR A 291 8.09 16.47 16.18
C TYR A 291 9.06 15.37 16.67
N GLY A 292 10.36 15.68 16.75
CA GLY A 292 11.38 14.75 17.24
C GLY A 292 11.51 13.54 16.34
N THR A 293 11.82 13.75 15.05
CA THR A 293 12.23 12.65 14.18
C THR A 293 13.56 12.11 14.73
N GLU A 294 13.53 10.95 15.37
CA GLU A 294 14.73 10.19 15.74
C GLU A 294 15.59 10.06 14.47
N ARG A 295 16.83 10.57 14.56
CA ARG A 295 17.78 10.71 13.45
C ARG A 295 18.77 9.56 13.44
#